data_AF-A0A944EWL5-F1
#
_entry.id   AF-A0A944EWL5-F1
#
_cell.length_a   1.000
_cell.length_b   1.000
_cell.length_c   1.000
_cell.angle_alpha   90.00
_cell.angle_beta   90.00
_cell.angle_gamma   90.00
#
_symmetry.space_group_name_H-M   'P 1'
#
loop_
_entity.id
_entity.type
_entity.pdbx_description
1 polymer ?
#
loop_
_entity_poly.entity_id
_entity_poly.type
_entity_poly.pdbx_seq_one_letter_code
_entity_poly.pdbx_strand_id
1 'polypeptide(L)'
;MLTAPSLCTTPEVESALRDQRNANLAAIEALIPADIDAGELPRTADARALARFSGAVFQGMSQQARDGATRQELEAVAGHAMRAWSAVAATEG
;
A
#
# COMPACT_ATOMS: atom_id res chain seq x y z
N MET A 1 21.27 36.21 17.05
CA MET A 1 20.91 34.96 17.76
C MET A 1 19.87 34.24 16.91
N LEU A 2 20.15 32.99 16.57
CA LEU A 2 19.44 32.20 15.57
C LEU A 2 18.00 31.87 16.01
N THR A 3 17.03 32.19 15.16
CA THR A 3 15.66 31.70 15.25
C THR A 3 15.66 30.22 14.86
N ALA A 4 15.35 29.33 15.81
CA ALA A 4 15.16 27.91 15.53
C ALA A 4 13.86 27.72 14.71
N PRO A 5 13.84 26.92 13.63
CA PRO A 5 12.58 26.50 13.04
C PRO A 5 11.86 25.60 14.05
N SER A 6 10.62 25.95 14.36
CA SER A 6 9.71 25.11 15.14
C SER A 6 9.48 23.80 14.37
N LEU A 7 10.02 22.68 14.88
CA LEU A 7 9.76 21.30 14.42
C LEU A 7 8.33 20.82 14.77
N CYS A 8 7.35 21.73 14.78
CA CYS A 8 5.98 21.46 15.20
C CYS A 8 5.09 20.90 14.07
N THR A 9 5.66 20.25 13.06
CA THR A 9 4.87 19.76 11.91
C THR A 9 5.27 18.37 11.40
N THR A 10 6.11 17.63 12.10
CA THR A 10 6.51 16.28 11.66
C THR A 10 5.69 15.16 12.32
N PRO A 11 5.52 15.12 13.66
CA PRO A 11 4.89 13.97 14.32
C PRO A 11 3.38 13.85 14.09
N GLU A 12 2.61 14.93 14.20
CA GLU A 12 1.16 14.88 13.94
C GLU A 12 0.86 14.61 12.46
N VAL A 13 1.66 15.17 11.56
CA VAL A 13 1.54 14.92 10.11
C VAL A 13 1.92 13.48 9.76
N GLU A 14 2.97 12.93 10.38
CA GLU A 14 3.34 11.53 10.24
C GLU A 14 2.27 10.57 10.77
N SER A 15 1.63 10.91 11.89
CA SER A 15 0.50 10.14 12.43
C SER A 15 -0.70 10.18 11.47
N ALA A 16 -1.10 11.36 11.01
CA ALA A 16 -2.19 11.51 10.05
C ALA A 16 -1.93 10.73 8.73
N LEU A 17 -0.69 10.76 8.22
CA LEU A 17 -0.28 10.00 7.04
C LEU A 17 -0.21 8.48 7.28
N ARG A 18 0.03 8.05 8.53
CA ARG A 18 -0.06 6.64 8.92
C ARG A 18 -1.50 6.18 8.98
N ASP A 19 -2.38 6.98 9.58
CA ASP A 19 -3.80 6.67 9.72
C ASP A 19 -4.49 6.64 8.36
N GLN A 20 -4.21 7.62 7.49
CA GLN A 20 -4.71 7.65 6.12
C GLN A 20 -4.26 6.42 5.32
N ARG A 21 -3.02 5.98 5.52
CA ARG A 21 -2.47 4.81 4.82
C ARG A 21 -3.09 3.51 5.33
N ASN A 22 -3.34 3.38 6.63
CA ASN A 22 -4.07 2.25 7.21
C ASN A 22 -5.52 2.23 6.73
N ALA A 23 -6.17 3.38 6.64
CA ALA A 23 -7.54 3.51 6.12
C ALA A 23 -7.63 3.13 4.63
N ASN A 24 -6.68 3.58 3.80
CA ASN A 24 -6.61 3.19 2.39
C ASN A 24 -6.38 1.68 2.23
N LEU A 25 -5.55 1.09 3.10
CA LEU A 25 -5.34 -0.34 3.17
C LEU A 25 -6.64 -1.07 3.45
N ALA A 26 -7.33 -0.73 4.54
CA ALA A 26 -8.60 -1.32 4.91
C ALA A 26 -9.68 -1.17 3.80
N ALA A 27 -9.69 -0.04 3.09
CA ALA A 27 -10.55 0.15 1.94
C ALA A 27 -10.22 -0.82 0.80
N ILE A 28 -8.93 -1.00 0.47
CA ILE A 28 -8.49 -1.99 -0.54
C ILE A 28 -8.84 -3.42 -0.09
N GLU A 29 -8.64 -3.76 1.19
CA GLU A 29 -9.02 -5.09 1.70
C GLU A 29 -10.53 -5.34 1.59
N ALA A 30 -11.35 -4.30 1.76
CA ALA A 30 -12.81 -4.38 1.63
C ALA A 30 -13.29 -4.48 0.19
N LEU A 31 -12.51 -3.97 -0.79
CA LEU A 31 -12.85 -4.07 -2.21
C LEU A 31 -12.66 -5.49 -2.75
N ILE A 32 -11.67 -6.24 -2.28
CA ILE A 32 -11.34 -7.55 -2.84
C ILE A 32 -12.50 -8.57 -2.75
N PRO A 33 -13.23 -8.69 -1.62
CA PRO A 33 -14.45 -9.50 -1.57
C PRO A 33 -15.54 -9.01 -2.54
N ALA A 34 -15.71 -7.70 -2.68
CA ALA A 34 -16.69 -7.13 -3.61
C ALA A 34 -16.31 -7.42 -5.07
N ASP A 35 -15.04 -7.39 -5.42
CA ASP A 35 -14.52 -7.74 -6.74
C ASP A 35 -14.69 -9.24 -7.04
N ILE A 36 -14.57 -10.11 -6.02
CA ILE A 36 -14.91 -11.54 -6.14
C ILE A 36 -16.40 -11.72 -6.39
N ASP A 37 -17.26 -11.03 -5.64
CA ASP A 37 -18.72 -11.11 -5.79
C ASP A 37 -19.19 -10.54 -7.15
N ALA A 38 -18.48 -9.53 -7.67
CA ALA A 38 -18.71 -8.96 -9.00
C ALA A 38 -18.15 -9.82 -10.16
N GLY A 39 -17.31 -10.82 -9.86
CA GLY A 39 -16.68 -11.69 -10.85
C GLY A 39 -15.45 -11.09 -11.54
N GLU A 40 -14.93 -9.97 -11.04
CA GLU A 40 -13.69 -9.33 -11.50
C GLU A 40 -12.44 -10.09 -11.03
N LEU A 41 -12.58 -10.86 -9.93
CA LEU A 41 -11.56 -11.77 -9.42
C LEU A 41 -12.10 -13.21 -9.36
N PRO A 42 -11.22 -14.23 -9.53
CA PRO A 42 -11.61 -15.62 -9.32
C PRO A 42 -12.21 -15.84 -7.93
N ARG A 43 -13.26 -16.67 -7.82
CA ARG A 43 -13.85 -17.04 -6.51
C ARG A 43 -12.87 -17.77 -5.58
N THR A 44 -11.79 -18.30 -6.13
CA THR A 44 -10.70 -18.98 -5.42
C THR A 44 -9.61 -18.01 -4.95
N ALA A 45 -9.67 -16.72 -5.29
CA ALA A 45 -8.66 -15.76 -4.89
C ALA A 45 -8.61 -15.61 -3.36
N ASP A 46 -7.41 -15.73 -2.77
CA ASP A 46 -7.21 -15.44 -1.36
C ASP A 46 -7.24 -13.92 -1.13
N ALA A 47 -8.44 -13.42 -0.85
CA ALA A 47 -8.69 -12.01 -0.61
C ALA A 47 -7.80 -11.43 0.50
N ARG A 48 -7.50 -12.23 1.53
CA ARG A 48 -6.69 -11.82 2.67
C ARG A 48 -5.21 -11.74 2.32
N ALA A 49 -4.70 -12.70 1.54
CA ALA A 49 -3.33 -12.67 1.06
C ALA A 49 -3.09 -11.48 0.12
N LEU A 50 -4.03 -11.22 -0.79
CA LEU A 50 -4.03 -10.06 -1.66
C LEU A 50 -3.99 -8.76 -0.85
N ALA A 51 -4.98 -8.53 0.00
CA ALA A 51 -5.05 -7.39 0.91
C ALA A 51 -3.71 -7.10 1.62
N ARG A 52 -3.13 -8.12 2.26
CA ARG A 52 -1.86 -7.99 3.00
C ARG A 52 -0.67 -7.70 2.12
N PHE A 53 -0.56 -8.36 0.97
CA PHE A 53 0.52 -8.11 0.03
C PHE A 53 0.47 -6.66 -0.49
N SER A 54 -0.71 -6.15 -0.84
CA SER A 54 -0.93 -4.76 -1.27
C SER A 54 -0.48 -3.80 -0.19
N GLY A 55 -0.92 -4.07 1.04
CA GLY A 55 -0.56 -3.26 2.19
C GLY A 55 0.93 -3.17 2.44
N ALA A 56 1.62 -4.32 2.41
CA ALA A 56 3.06 -4.39 2.60
C ALA A 56 3.81 -3.61 1.51
N VAL A 57 3.41 -3.75 0.25
CA VAL A 57 4.00 -2.99 -0.87
C VAL A 57 3.80 -1.49 -0.68
N PHE A 58 2.58 -1.03 -0.39
CA PHE A 58 2.31 0.40 -0.17
C PHE A 58 3.07 0.98 1.02
N GLN A 59 3.13 0.24 2.13
CA GLN A 59 3.90 0.67 3.30
C GLN A 59 5.40 0.75 3.01
N GLY A 60 5.95 -0.26 2.33
CA GLY A 60 7.36 -0.28 1.92
C GLY A 60 7.73 0.86 0.97
N MET A 61 6.91 1.10 -0.07
CA MET A 61 7.12 2.21 -1.00
C MET A 61 7.04 3.57 -0.30
N SER A 62 6.12 3.72 0.65
CA SER A 62 5.98 4.96 1.44
C SER A 62 7.19 5.22 2.34
N GLN A 63 7.79 4.18 2.91
CA GLN A 63 9.03 4.30 3.67
C GLN A 63 10.20 4.68 2.75
N GLN A 64 10.38 3.96 1.64
CA GLN A 64 11.45 4.24 0.68
C GLN A 64 11.38 5.65 0.10
N ALA A 65 10.18 6.18 -0.16
CA ALA A 65 9.98 7.56 -0.58
C ALA A 65 10.49 8.58 0.46
N ARG A 66 10.28 8.31 1.76
CA ARG A 66 10.81 9.16 2.85
C ARG A 66 12.33 9.07 2.95
N ASP A 67 12.88 7.90 2.67
CA ASP A 67 14.32 7.66 2.68
C ASP A 67 15.04 8.21 1.43
N GLY A 68 14.28 8.77 0.47
CA GLY A 68 14.83 9.47 -0.69
C GLY A 68 14.79 8.68 -2.01
N ALA A 69 14.06 7.57 -2.08
CA ALA A 69 13.87 6.84 -3.32
C ALA A 69 13.22 7.72 -4.39
N THR A 70 13.73 7.61 -5.62
CA THR A 70 13.23 8.33 -6.78
C THR A 70 11.89 7.78 -7.25
N ARG A 71 11.16 8.59 -8.02
CA ARG A 71 9.92 8.18 -8.68
C ARG A 71 10.12 6.91 -9.54
N GLN A 72 11.23 6.84 -10.28
CA GLN A 72 11.53 5.70 -11.15
C GLN A 72 11.73 4.39 -10.36
N GLU A 73 12.41 4.46 -9.22
CA GLU A 73 12.61 3.29 -8.34
C GLU A 73 11.28 2.81 -7.76
N LEU A 74 10.42 3.73 -7.30
CA LEU A 74 9.11 3.39 -6.76
C LEU A 74 8.16 2.85 -7.84
N GLU A 75 8.21 3.39 -9.06
CA GLU A 75 7.46 2.86 -10.22
C GLU A 75 7.90 1.45 -10.59
N ALA A 76 9.20 1.16 -10.50
CA ALA A 76 9.71 -0.20 -10.71
C ALA A 76 9.15 -1.16 -9.66
N VAL A 77 9.18 -0.79 -8.37
CA VAL A 77 8.60 -1.58 -7.27
C VAL A 77 7.11 -1.84 -7.53
N ALA A 78 6.33 -0.81 -7.86
CA ALA A 78 4.92 -0.95 -8.19
C ALA A 78 4.69 -1.91 -9.38
N GLY A 79 5.50 -1.79 -10.44
CA GLY A 79 5.44 -2.69 -11.59
C GLY A 79 5.72 -4.15 -11.24
N HIS A 80 6.71 -4.42 -10.37
CA HIS A 80 6.98 -5.76 -9.86
C HIS A 80 5.83 -6.26 -8.98
N ALA A 81 5.29 -5.40 -8.13
CA ALA A 81 4.17 -5.74 -7.26
C ALA A 81 2.92 -6.11 -8.05
N MET A 82 2.57 -5.38 -9.12
CA MET A 82 1.42 -5.70 -9.97
C MET A 82 1.54 -7.07 -10.66
N ARG A 83 2.76 -7.47 -11.06
CA ARG A 83 3.01 -8.81 -11.62
C ARG A 83 2.89 -9.92 -10.58
N ALA A 84 3.35 -9.66 -9.36
CA ALA A 84 3.19 -10.60 -8.25
C ALA A 84 1.73 -10.68 -7.78
N TRP A 85 1.00 -9.55 -7.80
CA TRP A 85 -0.41 -9.45 -7.47
C TRP A 85 -1.25 -10.42 -8.30
N SER A 86 -1.04 -10.45 -9.63
CA SER A 86 -1.76 -11.37 -10.50
C SER A 86 -1.46 -12.84 -10.20
N ALA A 87 -0.24 -13.16 -9.76
CA ALA A 87 0.10 -14.52 -9.35
C ALA A 87 -0.58 -14.91 -8.02
N VAL A 88 -0.62 -14.00 -7.04
CA VAL A 88 -1.35 -14.21 -5.78
C VAL A 88 -2.86 -14.33 -6.03
N ALA A 89 -3.41 -13.56 -6.96
CA ALA A 89 -4.83 -13.60 -7.31
C ALA A 89 -5.21 -14.88 -8.08
N ALA A 90 -4.28 -15.45 -8.82
CA ALA A 90 -4.46 -16.67 -9.60
C ALA A 90 -4.15 -17.96 -8.82
N THR A 91 -3.68 -17.87 -7.57
CA THR A 91 -3.30 -19.06 -6.81
C THR A 91 -4.55 -19.84 -6.42
N GLU A 92 -4.76 -20.99 -7.07
CA GLU A 92 -5.76 -21.98 -6.71
C GLU A 92 -5.38 -22.62 -5.37
N GLY A 93 -6.25 -22.46 -4.37
CA GLY A 93 -6.28 -23.23 -3.14
C GLY A 93 -7.70 -23.70 -2.87
#